data_AF-A0A561TA17-F1
#
_entry.id   AF-A0A561TA17-F1
#
_cell.length_a   1.000
_cell.length_b   1.000
_cell.length_c   1.000
_cell.angle_alpha   90.00
_cell.angle_beta   90.00
_cell.angle_gamma   90.00
#
_symmetry.space_group_name_H-M   'P 1'
#
loop_
_entity.id
_entity.type
_entity.pdbx_description
1 polymer ?
#
loop_
_entity_poly.entity_id
_entity_poly.type
_entity_poly.pdbx_seq_one_letter_code
_entity_poly.pdbx_strand_id
1 'polypeptide(L)'
;MDEATVDRIEYLVGSGKAVVSADDETIAAMVQEAVKSGRTASFYVSREQSARIRDAHWTPELIEASNLEPVSSEEKASIEAELGISDIGRFRFGSFSCESGHRFGALAFLRQGIREHGADSVRSIFEMKNSVLLRVNPHFVVHCPECDQRMDGGITYEGDTYGGCSYPDPPVCR
;
A
#
# COMPACT_ATOMS: atom_id res chain seq x y z
N MET A 1 3.20 -1.43 -30.50
CA MET A 1 1.94 -1.47 -29.74
C MET A 1 0.95 -2.21 -30.61
N ASP A 2 0.39 -3.30 -30.10
CA ASP A 2 -0.59 -4.12 -30.84
C ASP A 2 -2.02 -3.72 -30.49
N GLU A 3 -2.99 -4.22 -31.27
CA GLU A 3 -4.42 -3.93 -31.13
C GLU A 3 -4.94 -4.31 -29.74
N ALA A 4 -4.55 -5.47 -29.21
CA ALA A 4 -4.94 -5.94 -27.88
C ALA A 4 -4.46 -5.00 -26.75
N THR A 5 -3.29 -4.37 -26.92
CA THR A 5 -2.80 -3.36 -25.97
C THR A 5 -3.67 -2.10 -26.01
N VAL A 6 -4.06 -1.64 -27.20
CA VAL A 6 -4.91 -0.45 -27.36
C VAL A 6 -6.29 -0.70 -26.77
N ASP A 7 -6.92 -1.85 -27.04
CA ASP A 7 -8.22 -2.22 -26.48
C ASP A 7 -8.20 -2.24 -24.94
N ARG A 8 -7.11 -2.72 -24.35
CA ARG A 8 -6.96 -2.73 -22.89
C ARG A 8 -6.79 -1.33 -22.32
N ILE A 9 -6.09 -0.43 -23.03
CA ILE A 9 -5.98 0.98 -22.65
C ILE A 9 -7.37 1.65 -22.75
N GLU A 10 -8.08 1.47 -23.86
CA GLU A 10 -9.43 1.99 -24.06
C GLU A 10 -10.39 1.51 -22.96
N TYR A 11 -10.33 0.22 -22.61
CA TYR A 11 -11.12 -0.31 -21.50
C TYR A 11 -10.80 0.37 -20.17
N LEU A 12 -9.51 0.52 -19.83
CA LEU A 12 -9.08 1.18 -18.59
C LEU A 12 -9.56 2.64 -18.56
N VAL A 13 -9.39 3.37 -19.66
CA VAL A 13 -9.84 4.77 -19.79
C VAL A 13 -11.36 4.88 -19.70
N GLY A 14 -12.10 4.00 -20.41
CA GLY A 14 -13.55 3.93 -20.36
C GLY A 14 -14.12 3.60 -18.97
N SER A 15 -13.33 2.94 -18.11
CA SER A 15 -13.68 2.68 -16.70
C SER A 15 -13.37 3.85 -15.75
N GLY A 16 -12.97 5.01 -16.28
CA GLY A 16 -12.63 6.21 -15.51
C GLY A 16 -11.23 6.19 -14.89
N LYS A 17 -10.34 5.30 -15.36
CA LYS A 17 -8.94 5.27 -14.96
C LYS A 17 -8.09 6.07 -15.94
N ALA A 18 -6.97 6.61 -15.49
CA ALA A 18 -5.98 7.23 -16.37
C ALA A 18 -4.85 6.24 -16.67
N VAL A 19 -4.42 6.19 -17.93
CA VAL A 19 -3.18 5.52 -18.34
C VAL A 19 -2.19 6.61 -18.75
N VAL A 20 -1.00 6.61 -18.15
CA VAL A 20 0.03 7.62 -18.40
C VAL A 20 1.27 6.90 -18.92
N SER A 21 1.79 7.36 -20.05
CA SER A 21 3.08 6.94 -20.59
C SER A 21 4.01 8.15 -20.60
N ALA A 22 5.04 8.10 -19.76
CA ALA A 22 6.03 9.15 -19.60
C ALA A 22 7.36 8.52 -19.15
N ASP A 23 8.43 9.31 -19.13
CA ASP A 23 9.68 8.90 -18.50
C ASP A 23 9.53 8.71 -16.98
N ASP A 24 10.53 8.05 -16.38
CA ASP A 24 10.51 7.70 -14.96
C ASP A 24 10.51 8.93 -14.04
N GLU A 25 11.16 10.02 -14.43
CA GLU A 25 11.23 11.24 -13.62
C GLU A 25 9.87 11.91 -13.53
N THR A 26 9.15 11.98 -14.66
CA THR A 26 7.78 12.49 -14.72
C THR A 26 6.84 11.65 -13.87
N ILE A 27 6.91 10.32 -13.97
CA ILE A 27 6.07 9.41 -13.15
C ILE A 27 6.38 9.59 -11.66
N ALA A 28 7.65 9.64 -11.28
CA ALA A 28 8.05 9.87 -9.90
C ALA A 28 7.55 11.23 -9.38
N ALA A 29 7.67 12.29 -10.19
CA ALA A 29 7.19 13.63 -9.83
C ALA A 29 5.67 13.65 -9.59
N MET A 30 4.88 12.94 -10.40
CA MET A 30 3.43 12.81 -10.20
C MET A 30 3.09 12.14 -8.86
N VAL A 31 3.81 11.06 -8.52
CA VAL A 31 3.61 10.37 -7.24
C VAL A 31 4.00 11.28 -6.07
N GLN A 32 5.14 11.96 -6.16
CA GLN A 32 5.61 12.89 -5.13
C GLN A 32 4.66 14.09 -4.94
N GLU A 33 4.06 14.60 -6.02
CA GLU A 33 3.07 15.67 -5.92
C GLU A 33 1.78 15.19 -5.25
N ALA A 34 1.30 13.97 -5.57
CA ALA A 34 0.15 13.38 -4.88
C ALA A 34 0.42 13.21 -3.38
N VAL A 35 1.64 12.77 -3.03
CA VAL A 35 2.12 12.66 -1.64
C VAL A 35 2.08 14.03 -0.97
N LYS A 36 2.76 15.04 -1.53
CA LYS A 36 2.86 16.41 -0.98
C LYS A 36 1.52 17.13 -0.84
N SER A 37 0.61 16.92 -1.78
CA SER A 37 -0.69 17.58 -1.80
C SER A 37 -1.74 16.92 -0.90
N GLY A 38 -1.39 15.83 -0.21
CA GLY A 38 -2.32 15.08 0.65
C GLY A 38 -3.43 14.36 -0.14
N ARG A 39 -3.31 14.26 -1.48
CA ARG A 39 -4.34 13.66 -2.33
C ARG A 39 -4.22 12.15 -2.33
N THR A 40 -5.35 11.46 -2.20
CA THR A 40 -5.42 10.01 -2.34
C THR A 40 -5.31 9.62 -3.80
N ALA A 41 -4.34 8.76 -4.11
CA ALA A 41 -4.16 8.22 -5.45
C ALA A 41 -3.62 6.79 -5.39
N SER A 42 -3.79 6.03 -6.48
CA SER A 42 -3.21 4.71 -6.64
C SER A 42 -2.52 4.64 -7.98
N PHE A 43 -1.25 4.22 -7.96
CA PHE A 43 -0.42 4.12 -9.15
C PHE A 43 0.00 2.67 -9.35
N TYR A 44 -0.15 2.18 -10.57
CA TYR A 44 0.45 0.93 -11.01
C TYR A 44 1.70 1.30 -11.80
N VAL A 45 2.87 1.09 -11.21
CA VAL A 45 4.17 1.49 -11.78
C VAL A 45 5.06 0.27 -11.97
N SER A 46 6.13 0.41 -12.76
CA SER A 46 7.14 -0.64 -12.85
C SER A 46 7.87 -0.82 -11.51
N ARG A 47 8.51 -1.99 -11.31
CA ARG A 47 9.34 -2.22 -10.11
C ARG A 47 10.48 -1.22 -9.98
N GLU A 48 11.08 -0.81 -11.09
CA GLU A 48 12.17 0.17 -11.10
C GLU A 48 11.68 1.57 -10.68
N GLN A 49 10.55 2.02 -11.24
CA GLN A 49 9.92 3.28 -10.85
C GLN A 49 9.55 3.28 -9.37
N SER A 50 8.96 2.17 -8.88
CA SER A 50 8.64 2.02 -7.47
C SER A 50 9.87 2.08 -6.58
N ALA A 51 10.98 1.45 -6.97
CA ALA A 51 12.22 1.49 -6.20
C ALA A 51 12.75 2.92 -6.08
N ARG A 52 12.78 3.68 -7.19
CA ARG A 52 13.22 5.08 -7.18
C ARG A 52 12.33 5.96 -6.31
N ILE A 53 11.01 5.79 -6.41
CA ILE A 53 10.04 6.53 -5.59
C ILE A 53 10.24 6.19 -4.10
N ARG A 54 10.37 4.90 -3.77
CA ARG A 54 10.60 4.43 -2.40
C ARG A 54 11.88 5.02 -1.84
N ASP A 55 13.00 4.91 -2.56
CA ASP A 55 14.31 5.35 -2.08
C ASP A 55 14.35 6.88 -1.89
N ALA A 56 13.56 7.64 -2.67
CA ALA A 56 13.41 9.09 -2.51
C ALA A 56 12.45 9.48 -1.37
N HIS A 57 11.43 8.68 -1.08
CA HIS A 57 10.39 8.99 -0.09
C HIS A 57 10.74 8.49 1.31
N TRP A 58 11.08 7.21 1.44
CA TRP A 58 11.31 6.52 2.71
C TRP A 58 12.76 6.67 3.17
N THR A 59 13.10 7.85 3.69
CA THR A 59 14.38 8.07 4.36
C THR A 59 14.44 7.30 5.68
N PRO A 60 15.63 6.97 6.22
CA PRO A 60 15.75 6.34 7.54
C PRO A 60 14.99 7.10 8.64
N GLU A 61 15.05 8.43 8.62
CA GLU A 61 14.36 9.29 9.58
C GLU A 61 12.83 9.17 9.45
N LEU A 62 12.30 9.09 8.22
CA LEU A 62 10.88 8.93 8.00
C LEU A 62 10.39 7.53 8.38
N ILE A 63 11.20 6.49 8.13
CA ILE A 63 10.93 5.12 8.55
C ILE A 63 10.82 5.05 10.08
N GLU A 64 11.78 5.65 10.80
CA GLU A 64 11.77 5.73 12.25
C GLU A 64 10.57 6.52 12.77
N ALA A 65 10.33 7.73 12.25
CA ALA A 65 9.20 8.57 12.64
C ALA A 65 7.82 7.92 12.38
N SER A 66 7.75 7.01 11.39
CA SER A 66 6.53 6.28 11.03
C SER A 66 6.37 4.95 11.77
N ASN A 67 7.28 4.59 12.67
CA ASN A 67 7.32 3.30 13.36
C ASN A 67 7.28 2.10 12.40
N LEU A 68 7.84 2.24 11.20
CA LEU A 68 7.81 1.18 10.19
C LEU A 68 8.80 0.07 10.56
N GLU A 69 8.26 -1.05 11.03
CA GLU A 69 9.05 -2.23 11.37
C GLU A 69 8.88 -3.34 10.33
N PRO A 70 9.93 -4.11 10.01
CA PRO A 70 9.79 -5.33 9.19
C PRO A 70 8.80 -6.32 9.82
N VAL A 71 7.91 -6.87 9.00
CA VAL A 71 7.01 -7.95 9.44
C VAL A 71 7.85 -9.16 9.86
N SER A 72 7.61 -9.65 11.08
CA SER A 72 8.38 -10.77 11.66
C SER A 72 8.15 -12.07 10.88
N SER A 73 9.09 -13.02 10.98
CA SER A 73 8.93 -14.33 10.33
C SER A 73 7.70 -15.10 10.85
N GLU A 74 7.36 -14.93 12.13
CA GLU A 74 6.16 -15.54 12.73
C GLU A 74 4.88 -14.94 12.15
N GLU A 75 4.82 -13.62 12.01
CA GLU A 75 3.67 -12.94 11.41
C GLU A 75 3.55 -13.27 9.92
N LYS A 76 4.68 -13.38 9.19
CA LYS A 76 4.69 -13.87 7.80
C LYS A 76 4.14 -15.29 7.67
N ALA A 77 4.55 -16.20 8.55
CA ALA A 77 4.02 -17.56 8.56
C ALA A 77 2.52 -17.60 8.84
N SER A 78 2.03 -16.73 9.73
CA SER A 78 0.60 -16.58 10.01
C SER A 78 -0.17 -16.03 8.81
N ILE A 79 0.38 -15.01 8.12
CA ILE A 79 -0.19 -14.46 6.89
C ILE A 79 -0.30 -15.53 5.81
N GLU A 80 0.75 -16.33 5.60
CA GLU A 80 0.71 -17.43 4.64
C GLU A 80 -0.33 -18.48 5.02
N ALA A 81 -0.30 -18.95 6.27
CA ALA A 81 -1.17 -20.03 6.74
C ALA A 81 -2.66 -19.66 6.72
N GLU A 82 -2.98 -18.41 7.06
CA GLU A 82 -4.37 -17.98 7.18
C GLU A 82 -4.94 -17.33 5.93
N LEU A 83 -4.12 -16.57 5.21
CA LEU A 83 -4.57 -15.74 4.09
C LEU A 83 -4.13 -16.29 2.73
N GLY A 84 -3.25 -17.29 2.71
CA GLY A 84 -2.70 -17.87 1.48
C GLY A 84 -1.83 -16.90 0.69
N ILE A 85 -1.22 -15.91 1.36
CA ILE A 85 -0.28 -14.96 0.76
C ILE A 85 1.14 -15.44 1.09
N SER A 86 1.74 -16.17 0.14
CA SER A 86 3.03 -16.86 0.35
C SER A 86 4.25 -15.95 0.43
N ASP A 87 4.21 -14.79 -0.23
CA ASP A 87 5.35 -13.86 -0.24
C ASP A 87 4.88 -12.40 -0.20
N ILE A 88 5.10 -11.75 0.94
CA ILE A 88 4.90 -10.30 1.13
C ILE A 88 6.21 -9.52 0.98
N GLY A 89 7.33 -10.18 0.68
CA GLY A 89 8.64 -9.58 0.49
C GLY A 89 9.18 -8.89 1.74
N ARG A 90 9.79 -7.72 1.55
CA ARG A 90 10.36 -6.87 2.62
C ARG A 90 9.31 -5.96 3.25
N PHE A 91 8.08 -6.44 3.39
CA PHE A 91 6.98 -5.66 3.95
C PHE A 91 7.35 -5.08 5.32
N ARG A 92 7.09 -3.79 5.50
CA ARG A 92 7.16 -3.07 6.77
C ARG A 92 5.79 -2.48 7.09
N PHE A 93 5.46 -2.47 8.36
CA PHE A 93 4.17 -1.98 8.82
C PHE A 93 4.32 -1.21 10.12
N GLY A 94 3.68 -0.04 10.20
CA GLY A 94 3.60 0.75 11.42
C GLY A 94 2.53 0.17 12.32
N SER A 95 2.89 -0.76 13.20
CA SER A 95 1.91 -1.37 14.10
C SER A 95 1.48 -0.41 15.20
N PHE A 96 0.21 -0.50 15.60
CA PHE A 96 -0.39 0.33 16.65
C PHE A 96 -1.42 -0.48 17.42
N SER A 97 -1.90 0.03 18.55
CA SER A 97 -2.88 -0.68 19.39
C SER A 97 -4.17 0.11 19.53
N CYS A 98 -5.29 -0.59 19.70
CA CYS A 98 -6.54 0.06 20.09
C CYS A 98 -6.48 0.46 21.58
N GLU A 99 -7.46 1.20 22.05
CA GLU A 99 -7.53 1.63 23.46
C GLU A 99 -7.62 0.44 24.43
N SER A 100 -8.15 -0.71 23.97
CA SER A 100 -8.18 -1.96 24.73
C SER A 100 -6.83 -2.69 24.77
N GLY A 101 -5.81 -2.20 24.07
CA GLY A 101 -4.46 -2.77 24.05
C GLY A 101 -4.23 -3.85 22.99
N HIS A 102 -5.23 -4.20 22.18
CA HIS A 102 -5.05 -5.17 21.09
C HIS A 102 -4.19 -4.58 19.97
N ARG A 103 -3.14 -5.30 19.58
CA ARG A 103 -2.23 -4.90 18.51
C ARG A 103 -2.88 -5.06 17.13
N PHE A 104 -2.75 -4.03 16.30
CA PHE A 104 -3.06 -4.03 14.89
C PHE A 104 -1.74 -4.05 14.09
N GLY A 105 -1.45 -5.21 13.50
CA GLY A 105 -0.25 -5.45 12.69
C GLY A 105 -0.57 -5.68 11.21
N ALA A 106 0.43 -6.17 10.47
CA ALA A 106 0.30 -6.46 9.05
C ALA A 106 -0.73 -7.57 8.78
N LEU A 107 -0.81 -8.59 9.64
CA LEU A 107 -1.82 -9.64 9.50
C LEU A 107 -3.24 -9.06 9.60
N ALA A 108 -3.51 -8.22 10.61
CA ALA A 108 -4.81 -7.58 10.80
C ALA A 108 -5.17 -6.68 9.61
N PHE A 109 -4.19 -5.92 9.11
CA PHE A 109 -4.32 -5.10 7.91
C PHE A 109 -4.71 -5.92 6.67
N LEU A 110 -3.99 -7.03 6.40
CA LEU A 110 -4.29 -7.88 5.24
C LEU A 110 -5.62 -8.61 5.38
N ARG A 111 -5.97 -9.08 6.59
CA ARG A 111 -7.32 -9.62 6.88
C ARG A 111 -8.39 -8.59 6.56
N GLN A 112 -8.21 -7.33 6.96
CA GLN A 112 -9.15 -6.26 6.63
C GLN A 112 -9.25 -6.03 5.12
N GLY A 113 -8.13 -5.95 4.41
CA GLY A 113 -8.13 -5.82 2.96
C GLY A 113 -8.86 -6.96 2.25
N ILE A 114 -8.73 -8.19 2.75
CA ILE A 114 -9.46 -9.35 2.21
C ILE A 114 -10.96 -9.23 2.45
N ARG A 115 -11.39 -8.77 3.63
CA ARG A 115 -12.82 -8.53 3.90
C ARG A 115 -13.41 -7.45 2.98
N GLU A 116 -12.64 -6.41 2.66
CA GLU A 116 -13.12 -5.27 1.87
C GLU A 116 -13.05 -5.49 0.36
N HIS A 117 -12.05 -6.23 -0.12
CA HIS A 117 -11.74 -6.35 -1.55
C HIS A 117 -11.79 -7.78 -2.07
N GLY A 118 -11.94 -8.77 -1.19
CA GLY A 118 -11.89 -10.19 -1.54
C GLY A 118 -10.47 -10.75 -1.57
N ALA A 119 -10.35 -12.04 -1.24
CA ALA A 119 -9.07 -12.72 -1.12
C ALA A 119 -8.28 -12.74 -2.44
N ASP A 120 -8.95 -12.95 -3.56
CA ASP A 120 -8.32 -13.04 -4.87
C ASP A 120 -7.68 -11.73 -5.30
N SER A 121 -8.37 -10.60 -5.06
CA SER A 121 -7.84 -9.27 -5.40
C SER A 121 -6.62 -8.92 -4.57
N VAL A 122 -6.63 -9.21 -3.26
CA VAL A 122 -5.48 -8.96 -2.39
C VAL A 122 -4.29 -9.84 -2.79
N ARG A 123 -4.51 -11.15 -3.00
CA ARG A 123 -3.44 -12.07 -3.45
C ARG A 123 -2.84 -11.64 -4.79
N SER A 124 -3.67 -11.23 -5.74
CA SER A 124 -3.23 -10.78 -7.06
C SER A 124 -2.26 -9.60 -7.00
N ILE A 125 -2.37 -8.72 -5.99
CA ILE A 125 -1.43 -7.61 -5.79
C ILE A 125 -0.04 -8.13 -5.42
N PHE A 126 0.04 -9.12 -4.52
CA PHE A 126 1.32 -9.71 -4.11
C PHE A 126 1.95 -10.58 -5.21
N GLU A 127 1.14 -11.16 -6.09
CA GLU A 127 1.58 -11.97 -7.23
C GLU A 127 2.06 -11.14 -8.45
N MET A 128 1.95 -9.81 -8.40
CA MET A 128 2.38 -8.94 -9.51
C MET A 128 3.88 -9.07 -9.78
N LYS A 129 4.22 -9.56 -10.98
CA LYS A 129 5.61 -9.83 -11.36
C LYS A 129 6.34 -8.60 -11.89
N ASN A 130 5.68 -7.75 -12.66
CA ASN A 130 6.33 -6.65 -13.40
C ASN A 130 5.94 -5.26 -12.89
N SER A 131 4.97 -5.18 -11.99
CA SER A 131 4.42 -3.92 -11.50
C SER A 131 4.27 -3.93 -9.99
N VAL A 132 4.13 -2.73 -9.43
CA VAL A 132 3.86 -2.47 -8.02
C VAL A 132 2.62 -1.60 -7.93
N LEU A 133 1.75 -1.90 -6.99
CA LEU A 133 0.67 -0.99 -6.59
C LEU A 133 1.20 -0.07 -5.49
N LEU A 134 1.32 1.22 -5.81
CA LEU A 134 1.60 2.29 -4.86
C LEU A 134 0.31 2.99 -4.47
N ARG A 135 -0.06 2.96 -3.20
CA ARG A 135 -1.16 3.74 -2.65
C ARG A 135 -0.62 4.97 -1.95
N VAL A 136 -1.00 6.15 -2.46
CA VAL A 136 -0.60 7.44 -1.93
C VAL A 136 -1.74 7.98 -1.07
N ASN A 137 -1.40 8.42 0.15
CA ASN A 137 -2.33 8.97 1.14
C ASN A 137 -3.65 8.16 1.23
N PRO A 138 -3.59 6.83 1.38
CA PRO A 138 -4.80 6.03 1.42
C PRO A 138 -5.59 6.33 2.68
N HIS A 139 -6.89 6.59 2.52
CA HIS A 139 -7.81 6.69 3.64
C HIS A 139 -8.34 5.29 3.98
N PHE A 140 -8.00 4.81 5.17
CA PHE A 140 -8.50 3.55 5.71
C PHE A 140 -9.31 3.83 6.97
N VAL A 141 -10.49 3.23 7.08
CA VAL A 141 -11.22 3.18 8.34
C VAL A 141 -10.88 1.86 9.00
N VAL A 142 -10.04 1.88 10.03
CA VAL A 142 -9.56 0.68 10.68
C VAL A 142 -10.47 0.30 11.84
N HIS A 143 -10.81 -0.98 11.93
CA HIS A 143 -11.49 -1.57 13.07
C HIS A 143 -10.60 -2.62 13.71
N CYS A 144 -10.49 -2.58 15.04
CA CYS A 144 -9.76 -3.60 15.79
C CYS A 144 -10.39 -4.98 15.52
N PRO A 145 -9.61 -5.99 15.10
CA PRO A 145 -10.18 -7.30 14.76
C PRO A 145 -10.75 -8.06 15.97
N GLU A 146 -10.37 -7.69 17.19
CA GLU A 146 -10.76 -8.39 18.42
C GLU A 146 -11.98 -7.75 19.11
N CYS A 147 -12.05 -6.42 19.15
CA CYS A 147 -13.12 -5.69 19.86
C CYS A 147 -13.97 -4.78 18.98
N ASP A 148 -13.71 -4.76 17.66
CA ASP A 148 -14.41 -3.96 16.64
C ASP A 148 -14.37 -2.43 16.86
N GLN A 149 -13.58 -1.99 17.84
CA GLN A 149 -13.35 -0.57 18.10
C GLN A 149 -12.74 0.08 16.85
N ARG A 150 -13.36 1.17 16.39
CA ARG A 150 -12.77 2.04 15.37
C ARG A 150 -11.46 2.60 15.90
N MET A 151 -10.40 2.44 15.12
CA MET A 151 -9.07 2.89 15.49
C MET A 151 -8.79 4.22 14.79
N ASP A 152 -8.36 5.20 15.57
CA ASP A 152 -7.94 6.49 15.05
C ASP A 152 -6.47 6.43 14.63
N GLY A 153 -6.16 7.05 13.49
CA GLY A 153 -4.82 7.06 12.90
C GLY A 153 -4.80 6.60 11.45
N GLY A 154 -3.77 7.02 10.71
CA GLY A 154 -3.50 6.51 9.37
C GLY A 154 -2.79 5.15 9.42
N ILE A 155 -2.94 4.36 8.37
CA ILE A 155 -2.10 3.16 8.18
C ILE A 155 -0.85 3.56 7.41
N THR A 156 0.31 3.21 7.95
CA THR A 156 1.60 3.38 7.28
C THR A 156 2.23 2.03 7.01
N TYR A 157 2.58 1.76 5.75
CA TYR A 157 3.20 0.51 5.32
C TYR A 157 4.07 0.72 4.09
N GLU A 158 5.03 -0.16 3.90
CA GLU A 158 5.97 -0.17 2.78
C GLU A 158 6.21 -1.62 2.33
N GLY A 159 6.29 -1.88 1.04
CA GLY A 159 6.45 -3.24 0.52
C GLY A 159 6.91 -3.29 -0.93
N ASP A 160 7.36 -4.46 -1.37
CA ASP A 160 7.98 -4.64 -2.69
C ASP A 160 6.96 -4.66 -3.84
N THR A 161 5.74 -5.14 -3.59
CA THR A 161 4.64 -5.26 -4.57
C THR A 161 3.42 -4.43 -4.19
N TYR A 162 3.29 -4.12 -2.90
CA TYR A 162 2.25 -3.27 -2.33
C TYR A 162 2.88 -2.21 -1.43
N GLY A 163 3.07 -1.01 -1.98
CA GLY A 163 3.70 0.10 -1.27
C GLY A 163 2.69 1.17 -0.85
N GLY A 164 2.87 1.74 0.34
CA GLY A 164 2.21 2.96 0.77
C GLY A 164 3.18 4.15 0.69
N CYS A 165 2.65 5.36 0.47
CA CYS A 165 3.37 6.63 0.67
C CYS A 165 2.43 7.65 1.34
N SER A 166 2.94 8.44 2.28
CA SER A 166 2.16 9.46 3.01
C SER A 166 3.00 10.66 3.42
N TYR A 167 2.45 11.89 3.40
CA TYR A 167 3.16 13.12 3.77
C TYR A 167 2.24 14.25 4.27
N PRO A 168 2.73 15.14 5.17
CA PRO A 168 3.41 14.85 6.44
C PRO A 168 2.37 14.88 7.59
N ASP A 169 2.67 14.23 8.72
CA ASP A 169 1.75 13.96 9.83
C ASP A 169 0.60 12.96 9.53
N PRO A 170 0.23 12.14 10.53
CA PRO A 170 -1.17 11.88 10.79
C PRO A 170 -1.77 13.08 11.53
N PRO A 171 -2.35 14.11 10.87
CA PRO A 171 -3.18 15.04 11.60
C PRO A 171 -4.47 14.29 11.94
N VAL A 172 -4.51 13.81 13.18
CA VAL A 172 -5.65 13.85 14.10
C VAL A 172 -6.94 14.25 13.38
N CYS A 173 -7.85 13.29 13.22
CA CYS A 173 -9.24 13.58 12.85
C CYS A 173 -9.73 14.71 13.75
N ARG A 174 -10.08 15.86 13.17
CA ARG A 174 -10.94 16.84 13.83
C ARG A 174 -12.39 16.39 13.71
#